data_AF-A0A3D2B4P4-F1
#
_entry.id   AF-A0A3D2B4P4-F1
#
_cell.length_a   1.000
_cell.length_b   1.000
_cell.length_c   1.000
_cell.angle_alpha   90.00
_cell.angle_beta   90.00
_cell.angle_gamma   90.00
#
_symmetry.space_group_name_H-M   'P 1'
#
loop_
_entity.id
_entity.type
_entity.pdbx_description
1 polymer ?
#
loop_
_entity_poly.entity_id
_entity_poly.type
_entity_poly.pdbx_seq_one_letter_code
_entity_poly.pdbx_strand_id
1 'polypeptide(L)'
;MDVAMKRKNPKLNKITRSMSRIFPALLIFAPLMSSAATITDSTTQAQSFSTDDQYIIAPGVTIATADAGSAVTVDGDSIANIENNGTIAANGDGITIKSMKQGAKLDNKADASIKSSTANGITVNVMGGTIDNAGSIIGKQNGILISDEASTIIINNSGLVEGDTALSSGVTISFTNEGTFKGNQGEGLKLWGAGNSFLTNTGTIEGSENGIIVSENAKAVITNTGLLKGAESAVYFGSNKNNSLTLDTGSQLDGDVFSTGSTGNTLVLKGSGSEDSNFAGVNRGDGFASLTMSGSAWDLTGNIDIIGAGDSIKVDAGKLTFAGDVKNSGNTLIANDAILQLGNGEKTGTLSGTLTNNGTLEFNQAADFTFATDITGTGSVAKTDAHTLTLTGNNSYSGDTRLRKGTTLVAEGATLGSQGNTATVTIEEGATFASAGIVNNNIAILNGGTLAAWSAVSGNSLSGSDNVDTINGDVNNSGTLQISGLNDQVGNNFTINGDYSGASGSQIV
;
A
#
# COMPACT_ATOMS: atom_id res chain seq x y z
N MET A 1 10.15 27.04 -46.63
CA MET A 1 11.37 26.36 -46.14
C MET A 1 12.16 27.40 -45.36
N ASP A 2 11.69 27.73 -44.15
CA ASP A 2 12.42 28.57 -43.20
C ASP A 2 12.34 27.85 -41.86
N VAL A 3 13.43 27.16 -41.55
CA VAL A 3 13.67 26.52 -40.26
C VAL A 3 14.07 27.66 -39.32
N ALA A 4 13.38 27.82 -38.19
CA ALA A 4 13.77 28.76 -37.13
C ALA A 4 15.30 28.65 -36.91
N MET A 5 16.04 29.77 -36.90
CA MET A 5 17.51 29.74 -37.08
C MET A 5 18.17 28.72 -36.15
N LYS A 6 18.59 27.58 -36.73
CA LYS A 6 19.38 26.57 -36.04
C LYS A 6 20.81 27.09 -35.93
N ARG A 7 21.25 27.48 -34.73
CA ARG A 7 22.68 27.69 -34.48
C ARG A 7 23.32 26.34 -34.17
N LYS A 8 24.25 25.91 -35.02
CA LYS A 8 25.07 24.71 -34.78
C LYS A 8 26.29 25.09 -33.96
N ASN A 9 26.38 24.57 -32.74
CA ASN A 9 27.59 24.70 -31.91
C ASN A 9 28.38 23.39 -31.99
N PRO A 10 29.45 23.29 -32.79
CA PRO A 10 30.20 22.04 -32.91
C PRO A 10 30.89 21.69 -31.59
N LYS A 11 30.61 20.49 -31.05
CA LYS A 11 31.38 19.92 -29.93
C LYS A 11 32.34 18.85 -30.46
N LEU A 12 33.61 18.96 -30.05
CA LEU A 12 34.64 17.94 -30.30
C LEU A 12 34.32 16.66 -29.53
N ASN A 13 34.30 15.51 -30.20
CA ASN A 13 34.07 14.22 -29.53
C ASN A 13 35.23 13.88 -28.56
N LYS A 14 35.03 12.92 -27.64
CA LYS A 14 36.03 12.56 -26.62
C LYS A 14 37.38 12.14 -27.22
N ILE A 15 37.38 11.48 -28.38
CA ILE A 15 38.59 11.04 -29.09
C ILE A 15 39.32 12.24 -29.68
N THR A 16 38.62 13.15 -30.35
CA THR A 16 39.19 14.37 -30.95
C THR A 16 39.68 15.35 -29.89
N ARG A 17 39.02 15.42 -28.72
CA ARG A 17 39.46 16.22 -27.57
C ARG A 17 40.71 15.64 -26.89
N SER A 18 40.93 14.33 -26.98
CA SER A 18 42.14 13.67 -26.50
C SER A 18 43.29 13.78 -27.52
N MET A 19 42.99 13.59 -28.81
CA MET A 19 43.96 13.73 -29.90
C MET A 19 44.42 15.18 -30.13
N SER A 20 43.58 16.19 -29.86
CA SER A 20 43.97 17.60 -29.95
C SER A 20 45.07 18.01 -28.98
N ARG A 21 45.29 17.23 -27.91
CA ARG A 21 46.39 17.44 -26.95
C ARG A 21 47.72 16.84 -27.42
N ILE A 22 47.69 15.90 -28.36
CA ILE A 22 48.86 15.10 -28.74
C ILE A 22 49.32 15.42 -30.18
N PHE A 23 48.39 15.69 -31.11
CA PHE A 23 48.70 16.03 -32.51
C PHE A 23 47.81 17.17 -33.04
N PRO A 24 48.19 18.45 -32.83
CA PRO A 24 47.37 19.59 -33.26
C PRO A 24 47.18 19.67 -34.78
N ALA A 25 48.11 19.15 -35.58
CA ALA A 25 48.05 19.16 -37.05
C ALA A 25 47.11 18.10 -37.66
N LEU A 26 46.68 17.08 -36.90
CA LEU A 26 45.80 16.00 -37.40
C LEU A 26 44.30 16.39 -37.33
N LEU A 27 43.97 17.54 -36.74
CA LEU A 27 42.60 18.06 -36.60
C LEU A 27 41.94 18.42 -37.94
N ILE A 28 42.70 18.54 -39.02
CA ILE A 28 42.20 18.91 -40.35
C ILE A 28 41.40 17.76 -41.01
N PHE A 29 41.53 16.52 -40.50
CA PHE A 29 40.87 15.32 -41.04
C PHE A 29 39.98 14.57 -40.04
N ALA A 30 39.73 15.11 -38.85
CA ALA A 30 38.81 14.48 -37.90
C ALA A 30 37.35 14.71 -38.37
N PRO A 31 36.50 13.69 -38.46
CA PRO A 31 35.08 13.90 -38.74
C PRO A 31 34.47 14.74 -37.62
N LEU A 32 34.11 15.98 -37.96
CA LEU A 32 33.22 16.82 -37.18
C LEU A 32 31.81 16.23 -37.30
N MET A 33 31.21 15.81 -36.19
CA MET A 33 29.92 16.31 -35.67
C MET A 33 29.34 15.37 -34.60
N SER A 34 29.46 15.80 -33.33
CA SER A 34 28.34 15.81 -32.39
C SER A 34 27.85 17.27 -32.46
N SER A 35 26.77 17.52 -33.19
CA SER A 35 26.27 18.87 -33.43
C SER A 35 24.94 19.05 -32.73
N ALA A 36 24.98 19.68 -31.55
CA ALA A 36 23.76 20.17 -30.93
C ALA A 36 23.17 21.31 -31.78
N ALA A 37 21.89 21.21 -32.11
CA ALA A 37 21.11 22.27 -32.73
C ALA A 37 20.36 23.05 -31.65
N THR A 38 20.63 24.35 -31.55
CA THR A 38 19.89 25.25 -30.65
C THR A 38 18.89 26.08 -31.44
N ILE A 39 17.63 26.05 -31.00
CA ILE A 39 16.52 26.85 -31.53
C ILE A 39 16.39 28.09 -30.66
N THR A 40 16.65 29.26 -31.23
CA THR A 40 16.66 30.55 -30.52
C THR A 40 15.51 31.47 -30.87
N ASP A 41 14.78 31.16 -31.94
CA ASP A 41 13.70 32.01 -32.45
C ASP A 41 12.37 31.26 -32.36
N SER A 42 11.33 31.97 -31.90
CA SER A 42 9.96 31.46 -31.88
C SER A 42 9.41 31.25 -33.29
N THR A 43 8.53 30.27 -33.45
CA THR A 43 7.95 29.91 -34.75
C THR A 43 6.51 29.44 -34.59
N THR A 44 5.70 29.71 -35.62
CA THR A 44 4.33 29.19 -35.75
C THR A 44 4.25 27.94 -36.65
N GLN A 45 5.39 27.46 -37.14
CA GLN A 45 5.49 26.29 -38.02
C GLN A 45 6.00 25.08 -37.23
N ALA A 46 5.40 23.92 -37.47
CA ALA A 46 5.86 22.65 -36.93
C ALA A 46 7.35 22.39 -37.24
N GLN A 47 8.05 21.76 -36.30
CA GLN A 47 9.47 21.43 -36.40
C GLN A 47 9.67 19.92 -36.51
N SER A 48 10.65 19.52 -37.33
CA SER A 48 11.10 18.12 -37.42
C SER A 48 12.54 18.01 -36.93
N PHE A 49 12.74 17.13 -35.96
CA PHE A 49 14.05 16.80 -35.39
C PHE A 49 14.45 15.43 -35.92
N SER A 50 15.48 15.38 -36.77
CA SER A 50 15.88 14.14 -37.45
C SER A 50 17.38 13.97 -37.66
N THR A 51 18.14 15.06 -37.79
CA THR A 51 19.55 14.99 -38.23
C THR A 51 20.59 15.15 -37.13
N ASP A 52 20.35 16.07 -36.20
CA ASP A 52 21.31 16.44 -35.16
C ASP A 52 21.21 15.50 -33.93
N ASP A 53 22.31 15.28 -33.23
CA ASP A 53 22.36 14.35 -32.08
C ASP A 53 21.72 14.93 -30.81
N GLN A 54 21.61 16.26 -30.74
CA GLN A 54 20.97 16.97 -29.65
C GLN A 54 20.17 18.16 -30.18
N TYR A 55 18.99 18.39 -29.63
CA TYR A 55 18.19 19.60 -29.86
C TYR A 55 17.98 20.34 -28.54
N ILE A 56 18.13 21.67 -28.55
CA ILE A 56 17.92 22.54 -27.39
C ILE A 56 16.98 23.67 -27.81
N ILE A 57 15.84 23.79 -27.15
CA ILE A 57 14.95 24.95 -27.27
C ILE A 57 15.34 25.93 -26.18
N ALA A 58 15.73 27.15 -26.56
CA ALA A 58 16.20 28.15 -25.62
C ALA A 58 15.07 28.73 -24.75
N PRO A 59 15.39 29.30 -23.57
CA PRO A 59 14.40 29.97 -22.73
C PRO A 59 13.64 31.07 -23.49
N GLY A 60 12.33 31.17 -23.26
CA GLY A 60 11.45 32.17 -23.89
C GLY A 60 11.10 31.90 -25.36
N VAL A 61 11.63 30.83 -25.96
CA VAL A 61 11.27 30.41 -27.33
C VAL A 61 9.96 29.64 -27.31
N THR A 62 9.09 29.95 -28.27
CA THR A 62 7.81 29.25 -28.48
C THR A 62 7.79 28.58 -29.84
N ILE A 63 7.58 27.26 -29.86
CA ILE A 63 7.22 26.49 -31.06
C ILE A 63 5.71 26.21 -30.95
N ALA A 64 4.89 26.98 -31.65
CA ALA A 64 3.45 26.82 -31.63
C ALA A 64 2.93 26.41 -33.02
N THR A 65 1.97 25.51 -33.13
CA THR A 65 1.26 25.25 -34.39
C THR A 65 -0.25 25.22 -34.17
N ALA A 66 -1.00 25.81 -35.11
CA ALA A 66 -2.46 25.75 -35.11
C ALA A 66 -2.98 24.51 -35.88
N ASP A 67 -2.11 23.83 -36.61
CA ASP A 67 -2.46 22.66 -37.40
C ASP A 67 -2.74 21.45 -36.50
N ALA A 68 -3.55 20.51 -37.01
CA ALA A 68 -3.87 19.26 -36.31
C ALA A 68 -2.67 18.31 -36.16
N GLY A 69 -1.52 18.62 -36.77
CA GLY A 69 -0.27 17.87 -36.62
C GLY A 69 0.53 18.31 -35.40
N SER A 70 1.63 17.60 -35.14
CA SER A 70 2.45 17.85 -33.96
C SER A 70 3.29 19.13 -34.07
N ALA A 71 3.50 19.85 -32.97
CA ALA A 71 4.41 21.01 -32.97
C ALA A 71 5.87 20.57 -33.18
N VAL A 72 6.27 19.45 -32.58
CA VAL A 72 7.57 18.83 -32.79
C VAL A 72 7.38 17.36 -33.15
N THR A 73 7.94 16.94 -34.29
CA THR A 73 8.07 15.52 -34.65
C THR A 73 9.53 15.11 -34.54
N VAL A 74 9.79 14.07 -33.75
CA VAL A 74 11.13 13.48 -33.57
C VAL A 74 11.22 12.20 -34.38
N ASP A 75 12.09 12.19 -35.36
CA ASP A 75 12.29 11.08 -36.30
C ASP A 75 13.76 10.98 -36.72
N GLY A 76 14.62 10.52 -35.81
CA GLY A 76 16.03 10.26 -36.11
C GLY A 76 16.73 9.39 -35.09
N ASP A 77 17.24 8.24 -35.52
CA ASP A 77 17.89 7.23 -34.67
C ASP A 77 19.19 7.70 -33.98
N SER A 78 19.75 8.83 -34.42
CA SER A 78 20.95 9.44 -33.84
C SER A 78 20.66 10.40 -32.68
N ILE A 79 19.40 10.80 -32.49
CA ILE A 79 19.01 11.82 -31.52
C ILE A 79 19.13 11.24 -30.11
N ALA A 80 20.09 11.74 -29.34
CA ALA A 80 20.35 11.29 -27.97
C ALA A 80 19.66 12.18 -26.92
N ASN A 81 19.44 13.46 -27.20
CA ASN A 81 18.88 14.37 -26.21
C ASN A 81 18.05 15.50 -26.83
N ILE A 82 16.86 15.75 -26.26
CA ILE A 82 16.04 16.92 -26.53
C ILE A 82 15.88 17.67 -25.21
N GLU A 83 16.29 18.93 -25.17
CA GLU A 83 16.16 19.79 -24.01
C GLU A 83 15.19 20.93 -24.33
N ASN A 84 14.07 20.98 -23.62
CA ASN A 84 13.10 22.05 -23.72
C ASN A 84 13.26 23.02 -22.55
N ASN A 85 13.66 24.27 -22.84
CA ASN A 85 13.62 25.39 -21.88
C ASN A 85 12.50 26.39 -22.23
N GLY A 86 11.72 26.13 -23.29
CA GLY A 86 10.73 27.05 -23.83
C GLY A 86 9.31 26.49 -23.79
N THR A 87 8.45 26.97 -24.69
CA THR A 87 7.08 26.49 -24.86
C THR A 87 6.92 25.75 -26.17
N ILE A 88 6.40 24.54 -26.11
CA ILE A 88 5.92 23.78 -27.27
C ILE A 88 4.40 23.71 -27.16
N ALA A 89 3.68 24.13 -28.18
CA ALA A 89 2.21 24.14 -28.17
C ALA A 89 1.64 23.71 -29.52
N ALA A 90 0.65 22.82 -29.53
CA ALA A 90 0.00 22.38 -30.76
C ALA A 90 -1.51 22.30 -30.61
N ASN A 91 -2.22 22.38 -31.73
CA ASN A 91 -3.60 21.91 -31.77
C ASN A 91 -3.63 20.37 -31.72
N GLY A 92 -2.79 19.72 -32.52
CA GLY A 92 -2.45 18.29 -32.42
C GLY A 92 -1.51 17.99 -31.25
N ASP A 93 -0.66 16.97 -31.38
CA ASP A 93 0.27 16.58 -30.31
C ASP A 93 1.34 17.66 -30.04
N GLY A 94 1.73 17.88 -28.78
CA GLY A 94 2.85 18.77 -28.47
C GLY A 94 4.15 18.23 -29.08
N ILE A 95 4.54 17.02 -28.67
CA ILE A 95 5.66 16.27 -29.26
C ILE A 95 5.20 14.87 -29.67
N THR A 96 5.56 14.44 -30.88
CA THR A 96 5.45 13.03 -31.29
C THR A 96 6.84 12.45 -31.51
N ILE A 97 7.16 11.37 -30.79
CA ILE A 97 8.40 10.62 -30.91
C ILE A 97 8.15 9.37 -31.75
N LYS A 98 8.64 9.40 -32.99
CA LYS A 98 8.63 8.27 -33.92
C LYS A 98 9.92 7.46 -33.83
N SER A 99 11.06 8.12 -33.78
CA SER A 99 12.36 7.47 -33.63
C SER A 99 13.39 8.40 -32.94
N MET A 100 14.29 7.82 -32.16
CA MET A 100 15.39 8.46 -31.43
C MET A 100 16.55 7.46 -31.26
N LYS A 101 17.61 7.79 -30.54
CA LYS A 101 18.55 6.77 -30.08
C LYS A 101 17.92 5.97 -28.94
N GLN A 102 18.19 4.66 -28.83
CA GLN A 102 17.79 3.89 -27.64
C GLN A 102 18.41 4.53 -26.37
N GLY A 103 17.58 4.76 -25.35
CA GLY A 103 18.02 5.46 -24.14
C GLY A 103 18.17 6.98 -24.33
N ALA A 104 17.63 7.54 -25.41
CA ALA A 104 17.56 8.98 -25.58
C ALA A 104 16.70 9.63 -24.50
N LYS A 105 16.98 10.90 -24.25
CA LYS A 105 16.33 11.67 -23.19
C LYS A 105 15.58 12.87 -23.77
N LEU A 106 14.33 13.04 -23.33
CA LEU A 106 13.58 14.29 -23.43
C LEU A 106 13.55 14.95 -22.04
N ASP A 107 14.06 16.17 -21.95
CA ASP A 107 14.21 16.93 -20.70
C ASP A 107 13.39 18.22 -20.79
N ASN A 108 12.23 18.25 -20.13
CA ASN A 108 11.37 19.41 -20.00
C ASN A 108 11.69 20.16 -18.71
N LYS A 109 12.38 21.29 -18.81
CA LYS A 109 12.89 22.06 -17.66
C LYS A 109 11.77 22.76 -16.87
N ALA A 110 12.08 23.21 -15.65
CA ALA A 110 11.11 23.73 -14.69
C ALA A 110 10.21 24.86 -15.24
N ASP A 111 10.76 25.78 -16.03
CA ASP A 111 9.99 26.89 -16.62
C ASP A 111 9.46 26.58 -18.03
N ALA A 112 9.68 25.35 -18.51
CA ALA A 112 9.31 24.93 -19.84
C ALA A 112 7.92 24.28 -19.85
N SER A 113 7.24 24.38 -21.00
CA SER A 113 5.94 23.75 -21.18
C SER A 113 5.77 23.04 -22.50
N ILE A 114 5.03 21.94 -22.49
CA ILE A 114 4.60 21.16 -23.65
C ILE A 114 3.08 21.06 -23.58
N LYS A 115 2.37 21.57 -24.59
CA LYS A 115 0.93 21.74 -24.56
C LYS A 115 0.25 21.22 -25.82
N SER A 116 -0.92 20.60 -25.66
CA SER A 116 -1.84 20.26 -26.74
C SER A 116 -3.27 20.68 -26.38
N SER A 117 -4.00 21.30 -27.32
CA SER A 117 -5.39 21.69 -27.10
C SER A 117 -6.43 20.63 -27.48
N THR A 118 -6.09 19.64 -28.31
CA THR A 118 -7.05 18.59 -28.73
C THR A 118 -6.53 17.16 -28.65
N ALA A 119 -5.22 16.96 -28.51
CA ALA A 119 -4.57 15.65 -28.53
C ALA A 119 -3.67 15.48 -27.30
N ASN A 120 -2.49 14.88 -27.46
CA ASN A 120 -1.60 14.54 -26.34
C ASN A 120 -0.49 15.58 -26.14
N GLY A 121 -0.05 15.77 -24.90
CA GLY A 121 1.14 16.58 -24.64
C GLY A 121 2.37 15.96 -25.31
N ILE A 122 2.60 14.67 -25.03
CA ILE A 122 3.64 13.85 -25.67
C ILE A 122 3.04 12.53 -26.13
N THR A 123 3.41 12.10 -27.33
CA THR A 123 3.11 10.76 -27.90
C THR A 123 4.41 10.03 -28.19
N VAL A 124 4.56 8.79 -27.70
CA VAL A 124 5.73 7.92 -27.94
C VAL A 124 5.30 6.65 -28.66
N ASN A 125 5.81 6.42 -29.88
CA ASN A 125 5.33 5.33 -30.73
C ASN A 125 6.23 4.08 -30.81
N VAL A 126 7.56 4.21 -30.84
CA VAL A 126 8.41 3.06 -31.23
C VAL A 126 9.60 2.83 -30.30
N MET A 127 10.02 3.83 -29.51
CA MET A 127 11.38 3.84 -28.97
C MET A 127 11.49 4.05 -27.47
N GLY A 128 12.38 3.27 -26.84
CA GLY A 128 12.71 3.35 -25.41
C GLY A 128 13.64 4.53 -25.07
N GLY A 129 13.44 5.14 -23.91
CA GLY A 129 14.17 6.33 -23.49
C GLY A 129 13.74 6.87 -22.14
N THR A 130 14.15 8.09 -21.85
CA THR A 130 13.82 8.80 -20.60
C THR A 130 13.03 10.07 -20.90
N ILE A 131 11.94 10.28 -20.19
CA ILE A 131 11.21 11.55 -20.15
C ILE A 131 11.41 12.13 -18.74
N ASP A 132 12.17 13.22 -18.66
CA ASP A 132 12.34 13.99 -17.44
C ASP A 132 11.48 15.25 -17.53
N ASN A 133 10.56 15.42 -16.58
CA ASN A 133 9.70 16.59 -16.51
C ASN A 133 9.88 17.31 -15.16
N ALA A 134 10.40 18.52 -15.20
CA ALA A 134 10.36 19.47 -14.10
C ALA A 134 9.36 20.60 -14.35
N GLY A 135 8.97 20.83 -15.60
CA GLY A 135 8.01 21.85 -16.00
C GLY A 135 6.59 21.32 -16.11
N SER A 136 5.89 21.74 -17.16
CA SER A 136 4.48 21.36 -17.38
C SER A 136 4.28 20.63 -18.71
N ILE A 137 3.63 19.47 -18.67
CA ILE A 137 3.16 18.72 -19.85
C ILE A 137 1.64 18.65 -19.76
N ILE A 138 0.94 19.26 -20.70
CA ILE A 138 -0.53 19.34 -20.68
C ILE A 138 -1.06 18.87 -22.03
N GLY A 139 -1.76 17.74 -22.05
CA GLY A 139 -2.56 17.33 -23.20
C GLY A 139 -4.04 17.54 -22.95
N LYS A 140 -4.86 17.53 -24.01
CA LYS A 140 -6.31 17.43 -23.84
C LYS A 140 -6.72 15.99 -23.57
N GLN A 141 -6.21 15.05 -24.35
CA GLN A 141 -6.50 13.62 -24.20
C GLN A 141 -5.59 13.00 -23.15
N ASN A 142 -4.29 12.89 -23.45
CA ASN A 142 -3.29 12.41 -22.50
C ASN A 142 -2.22 13.46 -22.26
N GLY A 143 -1.77 13.64 -21.02
CA GLY A 143 -0.53 14.38 -20.78
C GLY A 143 0.63 13.70 -21.52
N ILE A 144 0.77 12.40 -21.29
CA ILE A 144 1.73 11.54 -21.99
C ILE A 144 1.00 10.26 -22.45
N LEU A 145 1.12 9.93 -23.74
CA LEU A 145 0.68 8.68 -24.35
C LEU A 145 1.89 7.87 -24.81
N ILE A 146 1.97 6.62 -24.38
CA ILE A 146 2.98 5.65 -24.82
C ILE A 146 2.25 4.48 -25.47
N SER A 147 2.48 4.25 -26.76
CA SER A 147 1.89 3.13 -27.50
C SER A 147 2.40 1.78 -27.00
N ASP A 148 1.73 0.71 -27.42
CA ASP A 148 2.14 -0.68 -27.23
C ASP A 148 3.27 -1.13 -28.16
N GLU A 149 3.56 -0.35 -29.21
CA GLU A 149 4.70 -0.55 -30.12
C GLU A 149 6.02 0.00 -29.55
N ALA A 150 5.98 0.77 -28.45
CA ALA A 150 7.17 1.32 -27.84
C ALA A 150 8.02 0.25 -27.11
N SER A 151 9.23 0.62 -26.71
CA SER A 151 10.02 -0.16 -25.73
C SER A 151 9.85 0.42 -24.32
N THR A 152 10.51 -0.17 -23.31
CA THR A 152 10.49 0.37 -21.94
C THR A 152 10.86 1.84 -21.89
N ILE A 153 10.05 2.63 -21.15
CA ILE A 153 10.26 4.06 -20.93
C ILE A 153 10.57 4.31 -19.45
N ILE A 154 11.53 5.21 -19.20
CA ILE A 154 11.79 5.78 -17.88
C ILE A 154 11.09 7.14 -17.83
N ILE A 155 10.31 7.39 -16.79
CA ILE A 155 9.63 8.67 -16.56
C ILE A 155 10.03 9.18 -15.19
N ASN A 156 10.59 10.39 -15.14
CA ASN A 156 10.86 11.10 -13.90
C ASN A 156 10.09 12.42 -13.91
N ASN A 157 9.23 12.62 -12.92
CA ASN A 157 8.42 13.82 -12.82
C ASN A 157 8.62 14.53 -11.48
N SER A 158 9.03 15.78 -11.55
CA SER A 158 9.03 16.75 -10.44
C SER A 158 8.11 17.95 -10.73
N GLY A 159 7.53 18.01 -11.93
CA GLY A 159 6.61 19.05 -12.37
C GLY A 159 5.16 18.58 -12.49
N LEU A 160 4.41 19.16 -13.42
CA LEU A 160 3.02 18.84 -13.70
C LEU A 160 2.89 18.04 -15.00
N VAL A 161 2.14 16.94 -14.96
CA VAL A 161 1.61 16.25 -16.13
C VAL A 161 0.09 16.20 -16.02
N GLU A 162 -0.61 16.68 -17.05
CA GLU A 162 -2.06 16.83 -17.03
C GLU A 162 -2.69 16.40 -18.36
N GLY A 163 -3.84 15.75 -18.29
CA GLY A 163 -4.69 15.41 -19.44
C GLY A 163 -6.05 14.89 -18.98
N ASP A 164 -6.95 14.48 -19.89
CA ASP A 164 -8.13 13.71 -19.49
C ASP A 164 -7.66 12.43 -18.76
N THR A 165 -6.63 11.77 -19.28
CA THR A 165 -5.75 10.86 -18.53
C THR A 165 -4.36 11.50 -18.41
N ALA A 166 -3.70 11.50 -17.25
CA ALA A 166 -2.38 12.14 -17.15
C ALA A 166 -1.31 11.34 -17.90
N LEU A 167 -1.26 10.03 -17.70
CA LEU A 167 -0.35 9.11 -18.38
C LEU A 167 -1.08 7.84 -18.82
N SER A 168 -0.98 7.48 -20.09
CA SER A 168 -1.46 6.18 -20.63
C SER A 168 -0.29 5.42 -21.24
N SER A 169 -0.09 4.16 -20.84
CA SER A 169 1.04 3.35 -21.31
C SER A 169 0.66 1.93 -21.74
N GLY A 170 1.02 1.62 -22.98
CA GLY A 170 0.96 0.28 -23.58
C GLY A 170 2.21 -0.58 -23.35
N VAL A 171 3.16 -0.14 -22.53
CA VAL A 171 4.44 -0.85 -22.30
C VAL A 171 4.86 -0.82 -20.84
N THR A 172 5.97 -1.50 -20.54
CA THR A 172 6.62 -1.38 -19.24
C THR A 172 7.16 0.05 -19.03
N ILE A 173 6.87 0.64 -17.87
CA ILE A 173 7.48 1.90 -17.44
C ILE A 173 8.27 1.74 -16.14
N SER A 174 9.40 2.43 -16.05
CA SER A 174 10.06 2.74 -14.77
C SER A 174 9.73 4.18 -14.42
N PHE A 175 8.99 4.38 -13.34
CA PHE A 175 8.32 5.64 -13.06
C PHE A 175 8.70 6.16 -11.68
N THR A 176 9.12 7.41 -11.61
CA THR A 176 9.38 8.14 -10.38
C THR A 176 8.62 9.46 -10.40
N ASN A 177 7.74 9.68 -9.43
CA ASN A 177 6.98 10.91 -9.28
C ASN A 177 7.23 11.59 -7.93
N GLU A 178 7.71 12.82 -8.00
CA GLU A 178 7.82 13.80 -6.91
C GLU A 178 6.89 15.00 -7.16
N GLY A 179 6.40 15.16 -8.40
CA GLY A 179 5.45 16.21 -8.80
C GLY A 179 4.00 15.73 -8.82
N THR A 180 3.25 16.20 -9.82
CA THR A 180 1.82 15.90 -9.97
C THR A 180 1.52 15.25 -11.34
N PHE A 181 0.79 14.14 -11.31
CA PHE A 181 0.03 13.62 -12.45
C PHE A 181 -1.46 13.82 -12.18
N LYS A 182 -2.16 14.48 -13.11
CA LYS A 182 -3.58 14.80 -12.97
C LYS A 182 -4.41 14.39 -14.19
N GLY A 183 -5.29 13.42 -14.00
CA GLY A 183 -6.35 13.02 -14.92
C GLY A 183 -7.61 13.84 -14.65
N ASN A 184 -8.00 14.68 -15.58
CA ASN A 184 -9.14 15.59 -15.41
C ASN A 184 -10.49 14.92 -15.64
N GLN A 185 -10.54 13.88 -16.48
CA GLN A 185 -11.79 13.22 -16.92
C GLN A 185 -11.65 11.69 -16.97
N GLY A 186 -10.57 11.16 -16.42
CA GLY A 186 -10.23 9.74 -16.38
C GLY A 186 -9.11 9.55 -15.36
N GLU A 187 -8.01 8.93 -15.80
CA GLU A 187 -7.07 8.33 -14.85
C GLU A 187 -5.89 9.25 -14.55
N GLY A 188 -5.36 9.16 -13.33
CA GLY A 188 -4.00 9.64 -13.09
C GLY A 188 -3.03 8.86 -13.97
N LEU A 189 -2.93 7.54 -13.76
CA LEU A 189 -2.14 6.64 -14.59
C LEU A 189 -2.97 5.46 -15.09
N LYS A 190 -2.89 5.20 -16.40
CA LYS A 190 -3.48 4.03 -17.06
C LYS A 190 -2.39 3.13 -17.63
N LEU A 191 -2.30 1.91 -17.11
CA LEU A 191 -1.38 0.86 -17.58
C LEU A 191 -2.18 -0.28 -18.20
N TRP A 192 -1.98 -0.57 -19.49
CA TRP A 192 -2.80 -1.54 -20.21
C TRP A 192 -1.99 -2.58 -20.99
N GLY A 193 -0.84 -2.20 -21.55
CA GLY A 193 -0.09 -3.13 -22.39
C GLY A 193 0.76 -4.15 -21.64
N ALA A 194 1.36 -5.08 -22.39
CA ALA A 194 2.14 -6.18 -21.83
C ALA A 194 3.44 -5.67 -21.21
N GLY A 195 3.58 -5.81 -19.89
CA GLY A 195 4.76 -5.29 -19.20
C GLY A 195 4.71 -5.35 -17.69
N ASN A 196 5.87 -5.23 -17.05
CA ASN A 196 6.03 -5.18 -15.60
C ASN A 196 6.48 -3.77 -15.19
N SER A 197 5.53 -2.87 -15.00
CA SER A 197 5.81 -1.48 -14.64
C SER A 197 6.19 -1.35 -13.16
N PHE A 198 7.18 -0.49 -12.88
CA PHE A 198 7.67 -0.18 -11.54
C PHE A 198 7.39 1.29 -11.25
N LEU A 199 6.52 1.57 -10.28
CA LEU A 199 6.06 2.91 -9.97
C LEU A 199 6.49 3.31 -8.57
N THR A 200 7.20 4.42 -8.44
CA THR A 200 7.52 5.06 -7.16
C THR A 200 6.84 6.41 -7.12
N ASN A 201 5.87 6.58 -6.20
CA ASN A 201 5.16 7.83 -5.99
C ASN A 201 5.51 8.42 -4.63
N THR A 202 6.02 9.64 -4.64
CA THR A 202 6.26 10.49 -3.46
C THR A 202 5.48 11.81 -3.55
N GLY A 203 5.03 12.18 -4.76
CA GLY A 203 4.18 13.33 -5.02
C GLY A 203 2.69 12.98 -5.08
N THR A 204 1.97 13.58 -6.02
CA THR A 204 0.52 13.39 -6.22
C THR A 204 0.22 12.70 -7.53
N ILE A 205 -0.63 11.68 -7.46
CA ILE A 205 -1.33 11.10 -8.59
C ILE A 205 -2.82 11.23 -8.32
N GLU A 206 -3.52 11.96 -9.17
CA GLU A 206 -4.97 12.17 -9.07
C GLU A 206 -5.62 11.83 -10.40
N GLY A 207 -6.65 10.99 -10.38
CA GLY A 207 -7.59 10.82 -11.48
C GLY A 207 -8.99 11.22 -11.04
N SER A 208 -9.81 11.68 -11.98
CA SER A 208 -11.23 11.91 -11.71
C SER A 208 -12.01 10.61 -11.58
N GLU A 209 -11.55 9.52 -12.21
CA GLU A 209 -12.08 8.17 -12.03
C GLU A 209 -11.14 7.37 -11.12
N ASN A 210 -9.99 6.95 -11.64
CA ASN A 210 -9.02 6.15 -10.89
C ASN A 210 -7.68 6.87 -10.74
N GLY A 211 -7.08 6.82 -9.55
CA GLY A 211 -5.71 7.32 -9.37
C GLY A 211 -4.73 6.54 -10.26
N ILE A 212 -4.72 5.22 -10.10
CA ILE A 212 -3.98 4.30 -10.97
C ILE A 212 -4.91 3.17 -11.39
N ILE A 213 -4.97 2.87 -12.69
CA ILE A 213 -5.62 1.65 -13.20
C ILE A 213 -4.61 0.76 -13.92
N VAL A 214 -4.62 -0.52 -13.58
CA VAL A 214 -3.80 -1.57 -14.20
C VAL A 214 -4.75 -2.57 -14.84
N SER A 215 -4.83 -2.59 -16.16
CA SER A 215 -5.80 -3.37 -16.91
C SER A 215 -5.14 -4.33 -17.90
N GLU A 216 -5.97 -5.18 -18.51
CA GLU A 216 -5.56 -6.08 -19.59
C GLU A 216 -4.35 -6.97 -19.21
N ASN A 217 -3.20 -6.76 -19.85
CA ASN A 217 -2.00 -7.58 -19.71
C ASN A 217 -0.90 -6.89 -18.89
N ALA A 218 -1.18 -5.71 -18.34
CA ALA A 218 -0.22 -4.97 -17.53
C ALA A 218 -0.01 -5.62 -16.17
N LYS A 219 1.19 -5.44 -15.62
CA LYS A 219 1.53 -5.70 -14.23
C LYS A 219 2.17 -4.45 -13.64
N ALA A 220 1.82 -4.12 -12.41
CA ALA A 220 2.40 -3.02 -11.68
C ALA A 220 3.00 -3.48 -10.34
N VAL A 221 4.17 -2.91 -10.02
CA VAL A 221 4.76 -2.90 -8.69
C VAL A 221 4.78 -1.44 -8.25
N ILE A 222 3.91 -1.09 -7.31
CA ILE A 222 3.66 0.28 -6.87
C ILE A 222 4.26 0.45 -5.48
N THR A 223 5.08 1.47 -5.29
CA THR A 223 5.52 1.95 -3.98
C THR A 223 5.02 3.37 -3.81
N ASN A 224 4.24 3.59 -2.76
CA ASN A 224 3.67 4.90 -2.44
C ASN A 224 4.26 5.44 -1.13
N THR A 225 4.50 6.75 -1.13
CA THR A 225 4.85 7.60 0.02
C THR A 225 4.24 9.00 -0.12
N GLY A 226 3.31 9.17 -1.08
CA GLY A 226 2.59 10.41 -1.35
C GLY A 226 1.09 10.15 -1.53
N LEU A 227 0.41 11.00 -2.30
CA LEU A 227 -1.03 10.90 -2.51
C LEU A 227 -1.35 10.09 -3.77
N LEU A 228 -2.22 9.08 -3.62
CA LEU A 228 -2.96 8.43 -4.72
C LEU A 228 -4.44 8.72 -4.54
N LYS A 229 -5.07 9.32 -5.54
CA LYS A 229 -6.46 9.77 -5.45
C LYS A 229 -7.27 9.39 -6.68
N GLY A 230 -8.47 8.86 -6.46
CA GLY A 230 -9.49 8.70 -7.50
C GLY A 230 -10.89 8.60 -6.93
N ALA A 231 -11.89 9.13 -7.63
CA ALA A 231 -13.26 9.15 -7.15
C ALA A 231 -13.90 7.75 -7.13
N GLU A 232 -13.50 6.86 -8.05
CA GLU A 232 -13.90 5.46 -8.04
C GLU A 232 -12.94 4.60 -7.21
N SER A 233 -11.63 4.79 -7.41
CA SER A 233 -10.60 4.10 -6.64
C SER A 233 -9.28 4.86 -6.63
N ALA A 234 -8.54 4.77 -5.53
CA ALA A 234 -7.15 5.23 -5.52
C ALA A 234 -6.30 4.33 -6.44
N VAL A 235 -6.55 3.02 -6.42
CA VAL A 235 -5.88 2.04 -7.30
C VAL A 235 -6.84 0.92 -7.71
N TYR A 236 -6.92 0.64 -9.01
CA TYR A 236 -7.70 -0.45 -9.58
C TYR A 236 -6.78 -1.49 -10.27
N PHE A 237 -6.65 -2.67 -9.67
CA PHE A 237 -5.98 -3.83 -10.28
C PHE A 237 -6.99 -4.69 -11.05
N GLY A 238 -7.22 -4.34 -12.32
CA GLY A 238 -8.12 -5.03 -13.26
C GLY A 238 -7.44 -6.03 -14.22
N SER A 239 -6.11 -6.18 -14.13
CA SER A 239 -5.34 -7.13 -14.96
C SER A 239 -5.38 -8.55 -14.38
N ASN A 240 -5.16 -9.55 -15.23
CA ASN A 240 -4.96 -10.94 -14.78
C ASN A 240 -3.55 -11.25 -14.23
N LYS A 241 -2.73 -10.23 -13.99
CA LYS A 241 -1.36 -10.36 -13.50
C LYS A 241 -1.28 -10.16 -11.99
N ASN A 242 -0.17 -10.60 -11.41
CA ASN A 242 0.09 -10.45 -9.99
C ASN A 242 0.74 -9.08 -9.72
N ASN A 243 -0.07 -8.14 -9.26
CA ASN A 243 0.33 -6.78 -8.92
C ASN A 243 0.77 -6.68 -7.45
N SER A 244 1.49 -5.61 -7.13
CA SER A 244 1.89 -5.32 -5.75
C SER A 244 1.71 -3.85 -5.44
N LEU A 245 1.10 -3.57 -4.29
CA LEU A 245 1.04 -2.24 -3.69
C LEU A 245 1.84 -2.26 -2.39
N THR A 246 2.85 -1.40 -2.30
CA THR A 246 3.58 -1.11 -1.08
C THR A 246 3.19 0.27 -0.59
N LEU A 247 2.67 0.36 0.62
CA LEU A 247 2.46 1.60 1.34
C LEU A 247 3.59 1.78 2.36
N ASP A 248 4.24 2.93 2.32
CA ASP A 248 5.26 3.32 3.30
C ASP A 248 4.90 4.70 3.90
N THR A 249 5.71 5.17 4.84
CA THR A 249 5.52 6.42 5.58
C THR A 249 5.27 7.58 4.63
N GLY A 250 4.15 8.28 4.85
CA GLY A 250 3.70 9.39 4.00
C GLY A 250 2.68 8.99 2.93
N SER A 251 2.41 7.68 2.74
CA SER A 251 1.31 7.24 1.90
C SER A 251 -0.02 7.83 2.35
N GLN A 252 -0.82 8.25 1.37
CA GLN A 252 -2.20 8.65 1.53
C GLN A 252 -2.99 8.08 0.36
N LEU A 253 -4.09 7.37 0.66
CA LEU A 253 -5.06 6.94 -0.32
C LEU A 253 -6.35 7.76 -0.14
N ASP A 254 -6.78 8.43 -1.20
CA ASP A 254 -8.10 9.06 -1.29
C ASP A 254 -8.93 8.27 -2.30
N GLY A 255 -9.61 7.25 -1.78
CA GLY A 255 -10.31 6.21 -2.55
C GLY A 255 -9.87 4.79 -2.17
N ASP A 256 -10.66 3.81 -2.58
CA ASP A 256 -10.41 2.40 -2.27
C ASP A 256 -9.35 1.77 -3.19
N VAL A 257 -8.88 0.57 -2.83
CA VAL A 257 -8.04 -0.28 -3.67
C VAL A 257 -8.82 -1.52 -4.06
N PHE A 258 -9.07 -1.67 -5.35
CA PHE A 258 -9.81 -2.81 -5.90
C PHE A 258 -8.92 -3.81 -6.61
N SER A 259 -9.28 -5.09 -6.48
CA SER A 259 -8.62 -6.21 -7.13
C SER A 259 -9.65 -7.06 -7.87
N THR A 260 -9.37 -7.43 -9.12
CA THR A 260 -10.16 -8.40 -9.88
C THR A 260 -9.32 -9.12 -10.93
N GLY A 261 -9.75 -10.30 -11.35
CA GLY A 261 -9.11 -11.06 -12.43
C GLY A 261 -7.77 -11.72 -12.08
N SER A 262 -7.25 -11.50 -10.87
CA SER A 262 -6.00 -12.06 -10.38
C SER A 262 -6.15 -12.54 -8.93
N THR A 263 -5.59 -13.71 -8.64
CA THR A 263 -5.50 -14.27 -7.29
C THR A 263 -4.14 -14.03 -6.63
N GLY A 264 -3.24 -13.30 -7.29
CA GLY A 264 -1.85 -13.10 -6.87
C GLY A 264 -1.48 -11.66 -6.52
N ASN A 265 -2.45 -10.76 -6.40
CA ASN A 265 -2.20 -9.37 -5.99
C ASN A 265 -1.76 -9.31 -4.52
N THR A 266 -0.84 -8.42 -4.18
CA THR A 266 -0.23 -8.35 -2.84
C THR A 266 -0.23 -6.94 -2.27
N LEU A 267 -0.42 -6.83 -0.96
CA LEU A 267 -0.32 -5.60 -0.19
C LEU A 267 0.87 -5.71 0.78
N VAL A 268 1.72 -4.69 0.81
CA VAL A 268 2.86 -4.60 1.73
C VAL A 268 2.81 -3.28 2.48
N LEU A 269 2.95 -3.35 3.80
CA LEU A 269 3.00 -2.19 4.68
C LEU A 269 4.42 -2.06 5.24
N LYS A 270 5.01 -0.88 5.07
CA LYS A 270 6.35 -0.50 5.54
C LYS A 270 6.28 0.81 6.32
N GLY A 271 7.31 1.12 7.13
CA GLY A 271 7.32 2.37 7.88
C GLY A 271 6.11 2.53 8.79
N SER A 272 5.40 3.65 8.74
CA SER A 272 4.18 3.85 9.52
C SER A 272 3.11 4.65 8.78
N GLY A 273 1.83 4.38 9.05
CA GLY A 273 0.72 5.12 8.45
C GLY A 273 -0.64 4.74 8.99
N SER A 274 -1.67 5.39 8.47
CA SER A 274 -3.08 5.07 8.75
C SER A 274 -3.87 5.23 7.46
N GLU A 275 -4.79 4.32 7.20
CA GLU A 275 -5.69 4.38 6.03
C GLU A 275 -7.08 3.89 6.41
N ASP A 276 -8.10 4.52 5.83
CA ASP A 276 -9.51 4.09 5.93
C ASP A 276 -10.04 3.45 4.64
N SER A 277 -9.24 3.45 3.57
CA SER A 277 -9.53 2.75 2.32
C SER A 277 -9.79 1.26 2.51
N ASN A 278 -10.74 0.75 1.74
CA ASN A 278 -10.95 -0.68 1.59
C ASN A 278 -9.92 -1.29 0.63
N PHE A 279 -9.50 -2.51 0.91
CA PHE A 279 -8.68 -3.34 0.04
C PHE A 279 -9.50 -4.56 -0.36
N ALA A 280 -10.32 -4.42 -1.40
CA ALA A 280 -11.43 -5.32 -1.66
C ALA A 280 -11.37 -6.02 -3.03
N GLY A 281 -11.97 -7.20 -3.10
CA GLY A 281 -12.28 -7.87 -4.36
C GLY A 281 -13.54 -7.27 -5.00
N VAL A 282 -13.55 -7.11 -6.33
CA VAL A 282 -14.75 -6.63 -7.05
C VAL A 282 -15.85 -7.69 -7.07
N ASN A 283 -15.47 -8.97 -7.26
CA ASN A 283 -16.39 -10.10 -7.27
C ASN A 283 -16.08 -11.10 -6.14
N ARG A 284 -17.02 -12.01 -5.90
CA ARG A 284 -16.80 -13.11 -4.94
C ARG A 284 -15.59 -13.96 -5.37
N GLY A 285 -14.60 -14.05 -4.49
CA GLY A 285 -13.36 -14.78 -4.75
C GLY A 285 -12.23 -13.92 -5.32
N ASP A 286 -12.51 -12.66 -5.64
CA ASP A 286 -11.47 -11.66 -5.90
C ASP A 286 -10.93 -11.11 -4.56
N GLY A 287 -9.74 -10.51 -4.58
CA GLY A 287 -9.10 -9.91 -3.42
C GLY A 287 -7.58 -9.93 -3.54
N PHE A 288 -6.89 -9.96 -2.42
CA PHE A 288 -5.43 -10.01 -2.35
C PHE A 288 -4.96 -11.39 -1.90
N ALA A 289 -3.90 -11.89 -2.53
CA ALA A 289 -3.24 -13.12 -2.12
C ALA A 289 -2.63 -12.96 -0.71
N SER A 290 -2.07 -11.79 -0.41
CA SER A 290 -1.43 -11.57 0.88
C SER A 290 -1.37 -10.11 1.31
N LEU A 291 -1.31 -9.93 2.63
CA LEU A 291 -0.93 -8.70 3.32
C LEU A 291 0.32 -8.98 4.16
N THR A 292 1.37 -8.19 3.99
CA THR A 292 2.58 -8.28 4.82
C THR A 292 2.88 -6.94 5.48
N MET A 293 2.87 -6.91 6.81
CA MET A 293 3.30 -5.77 7.62
C MET A 293 4.75 -5.98 8.07
N SER A 294 5.63 -5.10 7.63
CA SER A 294 7.07 -5.09 7.95
C SER A 294 7.55 -3.73 8.48
N GLY A 295 6.61 -2.82 8.75
CA GLY A 295 6.85 -1.49 9.29
C GLY A 295 6.89 -1.43 10.82
N SER A 296 6.78 -0.22 11.34
CA SER A 296 6.72 0.10 12.77
C SER A 296 5.30 0.16 13.33
N ALA A 297 4.36 0.82 12.64
CA ALA A 297 2.97 0.94 13.08
C ALA A 297 2.02 1.28 11.91
N TRP A 298 0.98 0.47 11.70
CA TRP A 298 -0.07 0.75 10.71
C TRP A 298 -1.47 0.58 11.30
N ASP A 299 -2.33 1.56 11.07
CA ASP A 299 -3.75 1.51 11.45
C ASP A 299 -4.63 1.44 10.20
N LEU A 300 -5.25 0.28 9.95
CA LEU A 300 -6.15 0.08 8.82
C LEU A 300 -7.60 -0.02 9.32
N THR A 301 -8.43 0.94 8.94
CA THR A 301 -9.83 1.01 9.39
C THR A 301 -10.86 0.66 8.33
N GLY A 302 -10.42 0.46 7.09
CA GLY A 302 -11.23 -0.10 5.99
C GLY A 302 -11.30 -1.63 6.03
N ASN A 303 -12.17 -2.19 5.20
CA ASN A 303 -12.33 -3.64 5.04
C ASN A 303 -11.24 -4.22 4.14
N ILE A 304 -10.86 -5.48 4.38
CA ILE A 304 -9.78 -6.15 3.65
C ILE A 304 -10.21 -7.56 3.24
N ASP A 305 -10.11 -7.88 1.95
CA ASP A 305 -10.37 -9.21 1.41
C ASP A 305 -9.06 -9.93 1.04
N ILE A 306 -8.63 -10.85 1.90
CA ILE A 306 -7.48 -11.74 1.69
C ILE A 306 -7.94 -13.15 1.30
N ILE A 307 -7.59 -13.55 0.08
CA ILE A 307 -8.02 -14.80 -0.56
C ILE A 307 -6.91 -15.85 -0.63
N GLY A 308 -5.67 -15.50 -0.26
CA GLY A 308 -4.56 -16.45 -0.29
C GLY A 308 -4.65 -17.54 0.78
N ALA A 309 -3.91 -18.62 0.53
CA ALA A 309 -3.72 -19.72 1.47
C ALA A 309 -2.37 -19.60 2.20
N GLY A 310 -2.15 -20.45 3.22
CA GLY A 310 -0.93 -20.39 4.03
C GLY A 310 -0.89 -19.11 4.87
N ASP A 311 0.31 -18.60 5.19
CA ASP A 311 0.47 -17.33 5.90
C ASP A 311 0.18 -16.14 4.98
N SER A 312 -1.09 -15.92 4.70
CA SER A 312 -1.61 -14.87 3.81
C SER A 312 -1.65 -13.50 4.48
N ILE A 313 -1.77 -13.44 5.81
CA ILE A 313 -1.51 -12.23 6.58
C ILE A 313 -0.28 -12.46 7.45
N LYS A 314 0.75 -11.63 7.30
CA LYS A 314 1.99 -11.71 8.10
C LYS A 314 2.27 -10.36 8.76
N VAL A 315 2.31 -10.35 10.08
CA VAL A 315 2.82 -9.21 10.86
C VAL A 315 4.24 -9.57 11.28
N ASP A 316 5.20 -9.21 10.43
CA ASP A 316 6.62 -9.58 10.59
C ASP A 316 7.33 -8.67 11.60
N ALA A 317 6.85 -7.43 11.80
CA ALA A 317 7.38 -6.48 12.77
C ALA A 317 6.35 -5.40 13.12
N GLY A 318 6.60 -4.69 14.22
CA GLY A 318 5.83 -3.51 14.62
C GLY A 318 4.39 -3.84 15.01
N LYS A 319 3.52 -2.83 14.95
CA LYS A 319 2.10 -2.95 15.28
C LYS A 319 1.23 -2.82 14.03
N LEU A 320 0.34 -3.78 13.78
CA LEU A 320 -0.74 -3.67 12.81
C LEU A 320 -2.07 -3.60 13.56
N THR A 321 -2.87 -2.58 13.33
CA THR A 321 -4.23 -2.47 13.84
C THR A 321 -5.22 -2.70 12.70
N PHE A 322 -6.17 -3.62 12.89
CA PHE A 322 -7.35 -3.75 12.05
C PHE A 322 -8.55 -3.21 12.80
N ALA A 323 -9.25 -2.26 12.19
CA ALA A 323 -10.47 -1.65 12.72
C ALA A 323 -11.60 -1.62 11.65
N GLY A 324 -11.63 -2.67 10.82
CA GLY A 324 -12.63 -2.97 9.81
C GLY A 324 -12.83 -4.49 9.67
N ASP A 325 -13.62 -4.93 8.69
CA ASP A 325 -13.85 -6.36 8.42
C ASP A 325 -12.67 -6.97 7.65
N VAL A 326 -11.95 -7.92 8.26
CA VAL A 326 -10.83 -8.62 7.60
C VAL A 326 -11.22 -10.06 7.28
N LYS A 327 -11.52 -10.29 6.00
CA LYS A 327 -11.76 -11.63 5.47
C LYS A 327 -10.43 -12.26 5.13
N ASN A 328 -10.09 -13.36 5.78
CA ASN A 328 -8.89 -14.13 5.46
C ASN A 328 -9.24 -15.60 5.26
N SER A 329 -8.91 -16.13 4.07
CA SER A 329 -9.09 -17.55 3.75
C SER A 329 -7.93 -18.43 4.21
N GLY A 330 -6.79 -17.83 4.57
CA GLY A 330 -5.59 -18.49 5.03
C GLY A 330 -5.34 -18.32 6.53
N ASN A 331 -4.07 -18.34 6.88
CA ASN A 331 -3.53 -18.12 8.21
C ASN A 331 -3.07 -16.68 8.39
N THR A 332 -3.27 -16.16 9.59
CA THR A 332 -2.63 -14.96 10.08
C THR A 332 -1.46 -15.35 10.97
N LEU A 333 -0.25 -14.89 10.65
CA LEU A 333 0.96 -15.12 11.43
C LEU A 333 1.42 -13.80 12.07
N ILE A 334 1.46 -13.77 13.40
CA ILE A 334 2.07 -12.69 14.16
C ILE A 334 3.47 -13.15 14.58
N ALA A 335 4.52 -12.50 14.07
CA ALA A 335 5.90 -12.85 14.40
C ALA A 335 6.26 -12.45 15.84
N ASN A 336 7.39 -12.97 16.34
CA ASN A 336 7.95 -12.56 17.63
C ASN A 336 8.12 -11.03 17.66
N ASP A 337 7.86 -10.41 18.82
CA ASP A 337 7.94 -8.97 19.04
C ASP A 337 6.97 -8.09 18.20
N ALA A 338 6.18 -8.69 17.32
CA ALA A 338 5.14 -7.98 16.56
C ALA A 338 3.80 -7.96 17.32
N ILE A 339 2.95 -6.98 16.98
CA ILE A 339 1.64 -6.79 17.59
C ILE A 339 0.59 -6.75 16.49
N LEU A 340 -0.44 -7.60 16.60
CA LEU A 340 -1.69 -7.43 15.87
C LEU A 340 -2.77 -6.95 16.84
N GLN A 341 -3.38 -5.80 16.56
CA GLN A 341 -4.50 -5.29 17.33
C GLN A 341 -5.81 -5.40 16.54
N LEU A 342 -6.86 -5.91 17.16
CA LEU A 342 -8.22 -5.94 16.61
C LEU A 342 -9.09 -4.90 17.32
N GLY A 343 -9.65 -3.99 16.52
CA GLY A 343 -10.30 -2.76 16.95
C GLY A 343 -9.30 -1.68 17.36
N ASN A 344 -9.78 -0.44 17.50
CA ASN A 344 -8.98 0.69 17.99
C ASN A 344 -9.65 1.46 19.16
N GLY A 345 -10.66 0.87 19.78
CA GLY A 345 -11.48 1.46 20.84
C GLY A 345 -12.62 2.34 20.33
N GLU A 346 -12.56 2.80 19.07
CA GLU A 346 -13.60 3.58 18.41
C GLU A 346 -14.36 2.78 17.34
N LYS A 347 -13.66 1.88 16.65
CA LYS A 347 -14.17 0.91 15.69
C LYS A 347 -13.79 -0.51 16.10
N THR A 348 -14.66 -1.45 15.75
CA THR A 348 -14.42 -2.88 15.93
C THR A 348 -13.65 -3.44 14.74
N GLY A 349 -12.65 -4.30 15.01
CA GLY A 349 -11.95 -5.08 13.98
C GLY A 349 -12.36 -6.54 14.03
N THR A 350 -12.63 -7.14 12.88
CA THR A 350 -12.86 -8.59 12.75
C THR A 350 -11.67 -9.24 12.08
N LEU A 351 -11.52 -10.55 12.28
CA LEU A 351 -10.55 -11.38 11.57
C LEU A 351 -11.12 -12.79 11.46
N SER A 352 -11.12 -13.32 10.24
CA SER A 352 -11.44 -14.72 9.94
C SER A 352 -10.18 -15.51 9.57
N GLY A 353 -10.33 -16.80 9.26
CA GLY A 353 -9.21 -17.70 8.97
C GLY A 353 -8.59 -18.29 10.24
N THR A 354 -7.40 -18.87 10.13
CA THR A 354 -6.63 -19.37 11.29
C THR A 354 -5.67 -18.31 11.81
N LEU A 355 -5.20 -18.45 13.05
CA LEU A 355 -4.28 -17.51 13.68
C LEU A 355 -3.17 -18.22 14.45
N THR A 356 -1.92 -17.94 14.06
CA THR A 356 -0.70 -18.28 14.80
C THR A 356 -0.10 -17.02 15.38
N ASN A 357 -0.18 -16.88 16.71
CA ASN A 357 0.35 -15.78 17.47
C ASN A 357 1.68 -16.18 18.13
N ASN A 358 2.80 -15.68 17.61
CA ASN A 358 4.11 -15.76 18.28
C ASN A 358 4.56 -14.42 18.88
N GLY A 359 3.83 -13.33 18.61
CA GLY A 359 4.05 -12.01 19.18
C GLY A 359 2.98 -11.66 20.21
N THR A 360 2.26 -10.56 19.98
CA THR A 360 1.10 -10.16 20.79
C THR A 360 -0.15 -10.00 19.92
N LEU A 361 -1.24 -10.62 20.34
CA LEU A 361 -2.58 -10.32 19.86
C LEU A 361 -3.28 -9.41 20.88
N GLU A 362 -3.66 -8.20 20.47
CA GLU A 362 -4.37 -7.25 21.32
C GLU A 362 -5.83 -7.06 20.84
N PHE A 363 -6.77 -7.06 21.78
CA PHE A 363 -8.16 -6.71 21.56
C PHE A 363 -8.44 -5.35 22.18
N ASN A 364 -8.89 -4.41 21.35
CA ASN A 364 -9.30 -3.06 21.73
C ASN A 364 -10.55 -2.69 20.93
N GLN A 365 -11.67 -3.33 21.25
CA GLN A 365 -12.91 -3.25 20.49
C GLN A 365 -13.81 -2.08 20.93
N ALA A 366 -14.67 -1.63 20.02
CA ALA A 366 -15.63 -0.55 20.27
C ALA A 366 -17.00 -1.04 20.78
N ALA A 367 -17.20 -2.36 20.84
CA ALA A 367 -18.42 -3.00 21.33
C ALA A 367 -18.10 -4.43 21.79
N ASP A 368 -19.09 -5.09 22.39
CA ASP A 368 -18.99 -6.52 22.72
C ASP A 368 -18.69 -7.33 21.44
N PHE A 369 -17.77 -8.29 21.56
CA PHE A 369 -17.21 -8.99 20.42
C PHE A 369 -16.99 -10.48 20.71
N THR A 370 -17.41 -11.32 19.77
CA THR A 370 -17.15 -12.76 19.80
C THR A 370 -16.02 -13.09 18.83
N PHE A 371 -14.95 -13.69 19.33
CA PHE A 371 -13.83 -14.15 18.54
C PHE A 371 -13.82 -15.68 18.45
N ALA A 372 -14.10 -16.18 17.25
CA ALA A 372 -14.27 -17.62 16.98
C ALA A 372 -13.03 -18.30 16.42
N THR A 373 -12.03 -17.54 15.96
CA THR A 373 -10.80 -18.10 15.40
C THR A 373 -9.92 -18.69 16.50
N ASP A 374 -9.46 -19.92 16.30
CA ASP A 374 -8.50 -20.58 17.17
C ASP A 374 -7.18 -19.80 17.23
N ILE A 375 -6.70 -19.52 18.44
CA ILE A 375 -5.40 -18.88 18.67
C ILE A 375 -4.37 -19.96 19.02
N THR A 376 -3.32 -20.06 18.20
CA THR A 376 -2.18 -20.98 18.40
C THR A 376 -0.87 -20.20 18.59
N GLY A 377 0.22 -20.87 18.99
CA GLY A 377 1.56 -20.28 19.04
C GLY A 377 2.11 -20.02 20.45
N THR A 378 3.18 -19.23 20.53
CA THR A 378 3.90 -18.95 21.79
C THR A 378 3.70 -17.53 22.32
N GLY A 379 2.97 -16.70 21.58
CA GLY A 379 2.76 -15.30 21.88
C GLY A 379 1.74 -15.04 22.99
N SER A 380 1.69 -13.79 23.44
CA SER A 380 0.76 -13.31 24.46
C SER A 380 -0.53 -12.75 23.88
N VAL A 381 -1.59 -12.72 24.68
CA VAL A 381 -2.86 -12.07 24.36
C VAL A 381 -3.11 -10.92 25.33
N ALA A 382 -3.62 -9.78 24.85
CA ALA A 382 -4.02 -8.65 25.67
C ALA A 382 -5.44 -8.18 25.33
N LYS A 383 -6.18 -7.74 26.34
CA LYS A 383 -7.51 -7.12 26.20
C LYS A 383 -7.50 -5.79 26.94
N THR A 384 -7.76 -4.69 26.23
CA THR A 384 -7.53 -3.32 26.74
C THR A 384 -8.76 -2.42 26.77
N ASP A 385 -9.79 -2.73 25.97
CA ASP A 385 -11.06 -1.98 25.97
C ASP A 385 -12.02 -2.41 27.11
N ALA A 386 -13.11 -1.66 27.30
CA ALA A 386 -14.07 -1.86 28.38
C ALA A 386 -15.20 -2.88 28.07
N HIS A 387 -15.30 -3.37 26.84
CA HIS A 387 -16.38 -4.24 26.39
C HIS A 387 -16.12 -5.71 26.71
N THR A 388 -17.11 -6.56 26.44
CA THR A 388 -17.03 -8.00 26.61
C THR A 388 -16.36 -8.65 25.40
N LEU A 389 -15.30 -9.42 25.63
CA LEU A 389 -14.71 -10.33 24.65
C LEU A 389 -15.14 -11.76 24.97
N THR A 390 -15.81 -12.43 24.04
CA THR A 390 -16.18 -13.85 24.14
C THR A 390 -15.32 -14.69 23.21
N LEU A 391 -14.48 -15.55 23.78
CA LEU A 391 -13.65 -16.51 23.05
C LEU A 391 -14.42 -17.82 22.90
N THR A 392 -14.64 -18.26 21.66
CA THR A 392 -15.33 -19.54 21.36
C THR A 392 -14.44 -20.56 20.67
N GLY A 393 -13.21 -20.19 20.30
CA GLY A 393 -12.23 -21.07 19.66
C GLY A 393 -11.48 -21.98 20.63
N ASN A 394 -10.74 -22.93 20.08
CA ASN A 394 -9.81 -23.81 20.79
C ASN A 394 -8.44 -23.14 20.94
N ASN A 395 -8.32 -22.22 21.90
CA ASN A 395 -7.10 -21.44 22.07
C ASN A 395 -6.03 -22.30 22.75
N SER A 396 -4.97 -22.63 22.01
CA SER A 396 -3.87 -23.51 22.45
C SER A 396 -2.53 -22.78 22.57
N TYR A 397 -2.52 -21.44 22.51
CA TYR A 397 -1.31 -20.66 22.69
C TYR A 397 -0.72 -20.82 24.10
N SER A 398 0.61 -20.69 24.19
CA SER A 398 1.39 -20.96 25.40
C SER A 398 1.93 -19.71 26.10
N GLY A 399 1.64 -18.52 25.59
CA GLY A 399 2.02 -17.25 26.22
C GLY A 399 0.99 -16.71 27.22
N ASP A 400 1.37 -15.67 27.94
CA ASP A 400 0.54 -15.03 28.97
C ASP A 400 -0.68 -14.32 28.39
N THR A 401 -1.72 -14.15 29.21
CA THR A 401 -2.91 -13.37 28.87
C THR A 401 -3.07 -12.21 29.83
N ARG A 402 -3.19 -10.98 29.30
CA ARG A 402 -3.36 -9.76 30.10
C ARG A 402 -4.72 -9.13 29.91
N LEU A 403 -5.54 -9.17 30.95
CA LEU A 403 -6.88 -8.59 30.94
C LEU A 403 -6.84 -7.27 31.70
N ARG A 404 -6.84 -6.14 30.98
CA ARG A 404 -6.68 -4.81 31.59
C ARG A 404 -7.99 -4.18 32.02
N LYS A 405 -9.05 -4.40 31.23
CA LYS A 405 -10.38 -3.80 31.43
C LYS A 405 -11.46 -4.70 30.84
N GLY A 406 -12.70 -4.41 31.22
CA GLY A 406 -13.88 -5.06 30.67
C GLY A 406 -13.99 -6.52 31.09
N THR A 407 -14.79 -7.29 30.35
CA THR A 407 -15.05 -8.69 30.63
C THR A 407 -14.44 -9.57 29.57
N THR A 408 -13.79 -10.66 29.95
CA THR A 408 -13.36 -11.73 29.03
C THR A 408 -14.02 -13.04 29.43
N LEU A 409 -14.66 -13.68 28.45
CA LEU A 409 -15.43 -14.91 28.59
C LEU A 409 -14.79 -16.01 27.74
N VAL A 410 -14.59 -17.19 28.32
CA VAL A 410 -14.29 -18.42 27.56
C VAL A 410 -15.56 -19.26 27.53
N ALA A 411 -16.13 -19.45 26.33
CA ALA A 411 -17.42 -20.08 26.16
C ALA A 411 -17.38 -21.61 26.40
N GLU A 412 -18.56 -22.21 26.56
CA GLU A 412 -18.71 -23.66 26.63
C GLU A 412 -18.10 -24.33 25.38
N GLY A 413 -17.32 -25.41 25.60
CA GLY A 413 -16.61 -26.11 24.53
C GLY A 413 -15.34 -25.43 24.04
N ALA A 414 -15.06 -24.19 24.46
CA ALA A 414 -13.81 -23.49 24.16
C ALA A 414 -12.69 -23.89 25.14
N THR A 415 -11.45 -23.64 24.72
CA THR A 415 -10.26 -23.86 25.56
C THR A 415 -9.40 -22.61 25.63
N LEU A 416 -8.70 -22.43 26.75
CA LEU A 416 -7.67 -21.42 26.94
C LEU A 416 -6.37 -22.07 27.42
N GLY A 417 -5.35 -22.03 26.58
CA GLY A 417 -4.06 -22.66 26.80
C GLY A 417 -4.04 -24.16 26.50
N SER A 418 -2.87 -24.68 26.15
CA SER A 418 -2.66 -26.14 26.01
C SER A 418 -2.62 -26.85 27.37
N GLN A 419 -2.87 -28.16 27.41
CA GLN A 419 -2.70 -28.94 28.65
C GLN A 419 -1.25 -28.81 29.17
N GLY A 420 -1.11 -28.57 30.48
CA GLY A 420 0.20 -28.34 31.10
C GLY A 420 0.83 -26.98 30.80
N ASN A 421 0.06 -26.02 30.28
CA ASN A 421 0.50 -24.65 30.09
C ASN A 421 0.89 -24.03 31.44
N THR A 422 2.02 -23.33 31.49
CA THR A 422 2.53 -22.65 32.69
C THR A 422 2.31 -21.14 32.65
N ALA A 423 1.79 -20.61 31.53
CA ALA A 423 1.50 -19.20 31.37
C ALA A 423 0.31 -18.76 32.22
N THR A 424 0.26 -17.45 32.50
CA THR A 424 -0.67 -16.84 33.45
C THR A 424 -1.69 -15.93 32.75
N VAL A 425 -2.97 -16.09 33.09
CA VAL A 425 -4.00 -15.07 32.87
C VAL A 425 -3.95 -14.10 34.04
N THR A 426 -3.53 -12.87 33.77
CA THR A 426 -3.44 -11.82 34.79
C THR A 426 -4.60 -10.84 34.63
N ILE A 427 -5.43 -10.72 35.67
CA ILE A 427 -6.64 -9.89 35.71
C ILE A 427 -6.30 -8.58 36.44
N GLU A 428 -6.30 -7.44 35.73
CA GLU A 428 -6.07 -6.10 36.31
C GLU A 428 -7.29 -5.55 37.05
N GLU A 429 -7.07 -4.44 37.74
CA GLU A 429 -8.11 -3.60 38.30
C GLU A 429 -9.20 -3.27 37.28
N GLY A 430 -10.45 -3.58 37.61
CA GLY A 430 -11.60 -3.31 36.76
C GLY A 430 -11.78 -4.30 35.59
N ALA A 431 -10.98 -5.36 35.52
CA ALA A 431 -11.19 -6.46 34.60
C ALA A 431 -11.91 -7.64 35.28
N THR A 432 -12.75 -8.32 34.51
CA THR A 432 -13.46 -9.55 34.91
C THR A 432 -13.13 -10.67 33.95
N PHE A 433 -12.80 -11.86 34.48
CA PHE A 433 -12.63 -13.09 33.72
C PHE A 433 -13.60 -14.16 34.20
N ALA A 434 -14.25 -14.86 33.27
CA ALA A 434 -15.10 -16.02 33.57
C ALA A 434 -15.02 -17.07 32.46
N SER A 435 -15.30 -18.34 32.77
CA SER A 435 -15.15 -19.43 31.81
C SER A 435 -16.17 -20.54 32.02
N ALA A 436 -17.00 -20.80 31.02
CA ALA A 436 -17.75 -22.05 30.87
C ALA A 436 -16.95 -23.15 30.12
N GLY A 437 -15.75 -22.82 29.63
CA GLY A 437 -14.83 -23.74 28.97
C GLY A 437 -13.71 -24.26 29.89
N ILE A 438 -12.67 -24.82 29.28
CA ILE A 438 -11.48 -25.33 30.00
C ILE A 438 -10.38 -24.28 29.97
N VAL A 439 -9.90 -23.86 31.15
CA VAL A 439 -8.73 -22.98 31.27
C VAL A 439 -7.55 -23.78 31.80
N ASN A 440 -6.50 -23.93 30.99
CA ASN A 440 -5.28 -24.64 31.36
C ASN A 440 -4.19 -23.74 31.95
N ASN A 441 -4.36 -22.43 31.87
CA ASN A 441 -3.44 -21.45 32.40
C ASN A 441 -3.52 -21.32 33.93
N ASN A 442 -2.45 -20.80 34.51
CA ASN A 442 -2.49 -20.22 35.85
C ASN A 442 -3.32 -18.93 35.84
N ILE A 443 -3.90 -18.54 36.97
CA ILE A 443 -4.62 -17.27 37.12
C ILE A 443 -3.95 -16.41 38.20
N ALA A 444 -3.72 -15.15 37.87
CA ALA A 444 -3.31 -14.13 38.83
C ALA A 444 -4.38 -13.02 38.88
N ILE A 445 -5.13 -12.99 39.99
CA ILE A 445 -6.13 -11.96 40.25
C ILE A 445 -5.42 -10.83 40.99
N LEU A 446 -5.24 -9.68 40.36
CA LEU A 446 -4.63 -8.52 41.02
C LEU A 446 -5.68 -7.76 41.85
N ASN A 447 -5.22 -6.82 42.67
CA ASN A 447 -6.11 -5.96 43.43
C ASN A 447 -7.10 -5.24 42.50
N GLY A 448 -8.40 -5.34 42.83
CA GLY A 448 -9.49 -4.80 42.02
C GLY A 448 -9.87 -5.61 40.78
N GLY A 449 -9.19 -6.72 40.49
CA GLY A 449 -9.57 -7.67 39.44
C GLY A 449 -10.51 -8.75 39.98
N THR A 450 -11.31 -9.34 39.08
CA THR A 450 -12.31 -10.36 39.44
C THR A 450 -12.19 -11.61 38.56
N LEU A 451 -12.00 -12.76 39.20
CA LEU A 451 -12.30 -14.07 38.62
C LEU A 451 -13.71 -14.46 39.02
N ALA A 452 -14.62 -14.61 38.08
CA ALA A 452 -16.02 -14.91 38.32
C ALA A 452 -16.41 -16.29 37.80
N ALA A 453 -17.33 -16.95 38.50
CA ALA A 453 -18.08 -18.07 37.94
C ALA A 453 -18.89 -17.59 36.72
N TRP A 454 -19.09 -18.45 35.71
CA TRP A 454 -19.74 -18.09 34.46
C TRP A 454 -21.10 -17.40 34.66
N SER A 455 -21.93 -17.94 35.57
CA SER A 455 -23.26 -17.44 35.91
C SER A 455 -23.26 -16.19 36.81
N ALA A 456 -22.10 -15.80 37.33
CA ALA A 456 -21.93 -14.57 38.09
C ALA A 456 -21.75 -13.34 37.18
N VAL A 457 -21.55 -13.56 35.87
CA VAL A 457 -21.52 -12.51 34.85
C VAL A 457 -22.92 -12.34 34.23
N SER A 458 -23.40 -11.09 34.14
CA SER A 458 -24.73 -10.78 33.61
C SER A 458 -24.89 -11.26 32.16
N GLY A 459 -26.05 -11.87 31.87
CA GLY A 459 -26.37 -12.40 30.54
C GLY A 459 -26.02 -13.88 30.34
N ASN A 460 -25.28 -14.48 31.28
CA ASN A 460 -24.91 -15.89 31.24
C ASN A 460 -25.87 -16.74 32.11
N SER A 461 -26.33 -17.87 31.58
CA SER A 461 -27.16 -18.86 32.30
C SER A 461 -26.51 -20.23 32.25
N LEU A 462 -26.69 -21.04 33.29
CA LEU A 462 -26.19 -22.42 33.35
C LEU A 462 -27.09 -23.34 32.52
N SER A 463 -26.52 -24.03 31.53
CA SER A 463 -27.17 -25.10 30.76
C SER A 463 -26.75 -26.48 31.27
N GLY A 464 -27.21 -26.87 32.47
CA GLY A 464 -26.95 -28.21 33.02
C GLY A 464 -25.72 -28.31 33.94
N SER A 465 -25.69 -29.36 34.77
CA SER A 465 -25.02 -29.38 36.08
C SER A 465 -23.52 -29.74 36.11
N ASP A 466 -22.85 -30.02 35.00
CA ASP A 466 -21.72 -30.96 35.09
C ASP A 466 -20.32 -30.50 34.64
N ASN A 467 -20.00 -29.21 34.38
CA ASN A 467 -18.56 -28.82 34.17
C ASN A 467 -18.24 -27.30 34.18
N VAL A 468 -18.92 -26.48 34.97
CA VAL A 468 -19.18 -25.10 34.52
C VAL A 468 -18.10 -24.04 34.80
N ASP A 469 -17.08 -24.29 35.64
CA ASP A 469 -15.94 -23.36 35.78
C ASP A 469 -14.68 -24.12 36.24
N THR A 470 -13.83 -24.55 35.30
CA THR A 470 -12.61 -25.34 35.62
C THR A 470 -11.33 -24.60 35.27
N ILE A 471 -10.46 -24.42 36.26
CA ILE A 471 -9.09 -23.96 36.12
C ILE A 471 -8.14 -25.12 36.42
N ASN A 472 -7.30 -25.51 35.45
CA ASN A 472 -6.32 -26.58 35.62
C ASN A 472 -4.95 -26.11 36.14
N GLY A 473 -4.73 -24.79 36.21
CA GLY A 473 -3.53 -24.19 36.80
C GLY A 473 -3.74 -23.69 38.24
N ASP A 474 -2.71 -23.04 38.76
CA ASP A 474 -2.73 -22.40 40.08
C ASP A 474 -3.51 -21.08 40.04
N VAL A 475 -4.13 -20.70 41.15
CA VAL A 475 -4.87 -19.44 41.30
C VAL A 475 -4.27 -18.62 42.44
N ASN A 476 -3.66 -17.49 42.09
CA ASN A 476 -3.14 -16.50 43.02
C ASN A 476 -4.12 -15.32 43.14
N ASN A 477 -4.79 -15.19 44.28
CA ASN A 477 -5.83 -14.20 44.50
C ASN A 477 -5.37 -13.03 45.37
N SER A 478 -5.25 -11.84 44.79
CA SER A 478 -5.13 -10.55 45.49
C SER A 478 -6.32 -9.63 45.26
N GLY A 479 -7.36 -10.09 44.56
CA GLY A 479 -8.60 -9.39 44.28
C GLY A 479 -9.80 -10.20 44.73
N THR A 480 -10.72 -10.48 43.82
CA THR A 480 -11.97 -11.19 44.11
C THR A 480 -12.09 -12.48 43.30
N LEU A 481 -12.37 -13.59 44.00
CA LEU A 481 -12.96 -14.79 43.41
C LEU A 481 -14.46 -14.77 43.69
N GLN A 482 -15.28 -14.50 42.68
CA GLN A 482 -16.73 -14.38 42.78
C GLN A 482 -17.40 -15.70 42.36
N ILE A 483 -17.94 -16.44 43.33
CA ILE A 483 -18.62 -17.72 43.12
C ILE A 483 -20.13 -17.54 43.23
N SER A 484 -20.61 -16.56 43.99
CA SER A 484 -22.03 -16.22 44.06
C SER A 484 -22.60 -15.84 42.68
N GLY A 485 -23.59 -16.61 42.22
CA GLY A 485 -24.32 -16.32 40.99
C GLY A 485 -25.20 -15.08 41.12
N LEU A 486 -25.56 -14.47 39.98
CA LEU A 486 -26.55 -13.40 39.98
C LEU A 486 -27.95 -13.96 40.27
N ASN A 487 -28.81 -13.20 40.96
CA ASN A 487 -30.22 -13.53 41.22
C ASN A 487 -30.47 -14.80 42.07
N ASP A 488 -29.72 -14.99 43.15
CA ASP A 488 -29.89 -16.12 44.08
C ASP A 488 -29.80 -17.51 43.40
N GLN A 489 -29.08 -17.60 42.27
CA GLN A 489 -28.78 -18.86 41.62
C GLN A 489 -27.87 -19.69 42.55
N VAL A 490 -28.46 -20.72 43.16
CA VAL A 490 -27.75 -21.69 43.99
C VAL A 490 -27.04 -22.72 43.11
N GLY A 491 -25.79 -23.07 43.44
CA GLY A 491 -25.12 -24.24 42.88
C GLY A 491 -23.97 -24.00 41.89
N ASN A 492 -23.29 -22.85 41.95
CA ASN A 492 -22.03 -22.69 41.23
C ASN A 492 -20.95 -23.61 41.83
N ASN A 493 -20.30 -24.39 40.97
CA ASN A 493 -19.15 -25.20 41.34
C ASN A 493 -17.94 -24.69 40.57
N PHE A 494 -16.95 -24.17 41.31
CA PHE A 494 -15.70 -23.66 40.75
C PHE A 494 -14.58 -24.63 41.10
N THR A 495 -14.01 -25.30 40.10
CA THR A 495 -12.97 -26.32 40.31
C THR A 495 -11.60 -25.75 39.97
N ILE A 496 -10.68 -25.83 40.93
CA ILE A 496 -9.27 -25.51 40.74
C ILE A 496 -8.49 -26.80 40.94
N ASN A 497 -7.84 -27.30 39.89
CA ASN A 497 -7.03 -28.52 39.95
C ASN A 497 -5.57 -28.25 40.34
N GLY A 498 -5.18 -26.97 40.46
CA GLY A 498 -3.90 -26.52 41.04
C GLY A 498 -4.05 -25.98 42.47
N ASP A 499 -3.04 -25.24 42.92
CA ASP A 499 -3.05 -24.60 44.24
C ASP A 499 -3.83 -23.28 44.22
N TYR A 500 -4.62 -23.03 45.29
CA TYR A 500 -5.21 -21.72 45.54
C TYR A 500 -4.43 -20.98 46.64
N SER A 501 -3.97 -19.76 46.33
CA SER A 501 -3.26 -18.89 47.29
C SER A 501 -3.93 -17.52 47.37
N GLY A 502 -4.45 -17.16 48.54
CA GLY A 502 -5.03 -15.84 48.81
C GLY A 502 -4.06 -14.89 49.52
N ALA A 503 -3.94 -13.66 49.03
CA ALA A 503 -3.21 -12.59 49.68
C ALA A 503 -4.09 -11.87 50.73
N SER A 504 -3.45 -11.09 51.62
CA SER A 504 -4.18 -10.26 52.60
C SER A 504 -5.11 -9.27 51.87
N GLY A 505 -6.39 -9.27 52.24
CA GLY A 505 -7.41 -8.43 51.61
C GLY A 505 -8.12 -9.06 50.42
N SER A 506 -7.67 -10.23 49.94
CA SER A 506 -8.39 -10.98 48.90
C SER A 506 -9.76 -11.46 49.39
N GLN A 507 -10.72 -11.60 48.46
CA GLN A 507 -12.09 -12.01 48.75
C GLN A 507 -12.46 -13.29 48.00
N ILE A 508 -13.27 -14.13 48.65
CA ILE A 508 -14.08 -15.17 48.02
C ILE A 508 -15.53 -14.82 48.35
N VAL A 509 -16.34 -14.56 47.34
CA VAL A 509 -17.71 -14.00 47.48
C VAL A 509 -18.77 -14.92 46.93
#